data_AF-A0A965L9D4-F1
#
_entry.id   AF-A0A965L9D4-F1
#
_cell.length_a   1.000
_cell.length_b   1.000
_cell.length_c   1.000
_cell.angle_alpha   90.00
_cell.angle_beta   90.00
_cell.angle_gamma   90.00
#
_symmetry.space_group_name_H-M   'P 1'
#
loop_
_entity.id
_entity.type
_entity.pdbx_description
1 polymer ?
#
loop_
_entity_poly.entity_id
_entity_poly.type
_entity_poly.pdbx_seq_one_letter_code
_entity_poly.pdbx_strand_id
1 'polypeptide(L)' 'SDQQFSDRFASEGIQVARRTIAKYREALKIEPVSQRKKL' A
#
# COMPACT_ATOMS: atom_id res chain seq x y z
N SER A 1 5.69 1.87 2.92
CA SER A 1 5.85 0.58 2.21
C SER A 1 4.50 -0.13 2.19
N ASP A 2 4.22 -1.06 1.27
CA ASP A 2 2.91 -1.76 1.18
C ASP A 2 2.60 -2.55 2.46
N GLN A 3 3.64 -2.99 3.16
CA GLN A 3 3.53 -3.61 4.50
C GLN A 3 2.93 -2.65 5.53
N GLN A 4 3.35 -1.38 5.56
CA GLN A 4 2.78 -0.38 6.51
C GLN A 4 1.29 -0.16 6.29
N PHE A 5 0.82 -0.24 5.04
CA PHE A 5 -0.62 -0.14 4.77
C PHE A 5 -1.33 -1.39 5.31
N SER A 6 -0.78 -2.58 5.10
CA SER A 6 -1.30 -3.83 5.64
C SER A 6 -1.45 -3.76 7.16
N ASP A 7 -0.41 -3.29 7.85
CA ASP A 7 -0.39 -3.20 9.31
C ASP A 7 -1.39 -2.14 9.82
N ARG A 8 -1.52 -1.01 9.09
CA ARG A 8 -2.49 0.05 9.42
C ARG A 8 -3.94 -0.43 9.23
N PHE A 9 -4.25 -1.11 8.14
CA PHE A 9 -5.57 -1.69 7.94
C PHE A 9 -5.89 -2.75 9.00
N ALA A 10 -4.91 -3.58 9.37
CA ALA A 10 -5.08 -4.55 10.45
C ALA A 10 -5.39 -3.87 11.79
N SER A 11 -4.79 -2.71 12.08
CA SER A 11 -5.11 -1.91 13.27
C SER A 11 -6.53 -1.32 13.27
N GLU A 12 -7.09 -1.11 12.08
CA GLU A 12 -8.48 -0.66 11.88
C GLU A 12 -9.47 -1.85 11.83
N GLY A 13 -8.99 -3.07 12.08
CA GLY A 13 -9.80 -4.30 12.05
C GLY A 13 -9.99 -4.91 10.66
N ILE A 14 -9.34 -4.36 9.64
CA ILE A 14 -9.44 -4.80 8.25
C ILE A 14 -8.23 -5.70 7.92
N GLN A 15 -8.45 -7.00 7.85
CA GLN A 15 -7.43 -7.94 7.40
C GLN A 15 -7.29 -7.90 5.88
N VAL A 16 -6.21 -7.30 5.40
CA VAL A 16 -5.84 -7.28 3.98
C VAL A 16 -4.41 -7.76 3.81
N ALA A 17 -4.20 -8.62 2.81
CA ALA A 17 -2.87 -9.10 2.46
C ALA A 17 -2.09 -8.03 1.69
N ARG A 18 -0.76 -8.01 1.87
CA ARG A 18 0.16 -7.12 1.15
C ARG A 18 -0.02 -7.15 -0.37
N ARG A 19 -0.25 -8.34 -0.95
CA ARG A 19 -0.46 -8.52 -2.40
C ARG A 19 -1.71 -7.80 -2.92
N THR A 20 -2.75 -7.74 -2.11
CA THR A 20 -3.99 -7.04 -2.46
C THR A 20 -3.76 -5.54 -2.54
N ILE A 21 -3.01 -4.99 -1.57
CA ILE A 21 -2.63 -3.57 -1.53
C ILE A 21 -1.75 -3.19 -2.73
N ALA A 22 -0.82 -4.06 -3.12
CA ALA A 22 0.01 -3.86 -4.31
C ALA A 22 -0.86 -3.76 -5.58
N LYS A 23 -1.81 -4.70 -5.77
CA LYS A 23 -2.79 -4.66 -6.86
C LYS A 23 -3.62 -3.37 -6.86
N TYR A 24 -4.10 -2.94 -5.70
CA TYR A 24 -4.88 -1.69 -5.58
C TYR A 24 -4.04 -0.46 -5.90
N ARG A 25 -2.76 -0.39 -5.49
CA ARG A 25 -1.88 0.73 -5.87
C ARG A 25 -1.68 0.83 -7.37
N GLU A 26 -1.46 -0.30 -8.04
CA GLU A 26 -1.31 -0.35 -9.50
C GLU A 26 -2.59 0.10 -10.20
N ALA A 27 -3.75 -0.41 -9.77
CA ALA A 27 -5.05 -0.03 -10.33
C ALA A 27 -5.36 1.45 -10.14
N LEU A 28 -4.97 2.03 -8.99
CA LEU A 28 -5.15 3.45 -8.69
C LEU A 28 -4.05 4.35 -9.27
N LYS A 29 -3.09 3.80 -10.04
CA LYS A 29 -1.92 4.52 -10.57
C LYS A 29 -1.14 5.32 -9.51
N ILE A 30 -1.15 4.80 -8.28
CA ILE A 30 -0.47 5.42 -7.13
C ILE A 30 1.00 5.01 -7.20
N GLU A 31 1.83 5.88 -7.77
CA GLU A 31 3.29 5.73 -7.83
C GLU A 31 3.85 5.23 -6.49
N PRO A 32 4.69 4.18 -6.49
CA PRO A 32 5.28 3.61 -5.28
C PRO A 32 6.12 4.67 -4.55
N VAL A 33 6.29 4.51 -3.23
CA VAL A 33 6.99 5.49 -2.38
C VAL A 33 8.43 5.75 -2.88
N SER A 34 9.05 4.76 -3.50
CA SER A 34 10.35 4.86 -4.17
C SER A 34 10.37 5.87 -5.32
N GLN A 35 9.27 6.01 -6.07
CA GLN A 35 9.11 6.96 -7.17
C GLN A 35 8.61 8.33 -6.72
N ARG A 36 8.05 8.44 -5.51
CA ARG A 36 7.54 9.72 -4.96
C ARG A 36 8.62 10.65 -4.43
N LYS A 37 9.87 10.20 -4.28
CA LYS A 37 10.99 11.12 -3.99
C LYS A 37 11.33 11.90 -5.25
N LYS A 38 10.69 13.06 -5.43
CA LYS A 38 11.34 14.18 -6.13
C LYS A 38 12.43 14.73 -5.20
N LEU A 39 13.60 14.95 -5.80
CA LEU A 39 14.81 15.56 -5.23
C LEU A 39 14.51 16.69 -4.24
#